data_AF-A0A086J6C3-F1
#
_entry.id   AF-A0A086J6C3-F1
#
_cell.length_a   1.000
_cell.length_b   1.000
_cell.length_c   1.000
_cell.angle_alpha   90.00
_cell.angle_beta   90.00
_cell.angle_gamma   90.00
#
_symmetry.space_group_name_H-M   'P 1'
#
loop_
_entity.id
_entity.type
_entity.pdbx_description
1 polymer ?
#
loop_
_entity_poly.entity_id
_entity_poly.type
_entity_poly.pdbx_seq_one_letter_code
_entity_poly.pdbx_strand_id
1 'polypeptide(L)'
;YNMCTQRYPNNWSAQLYQRYGEALASYVNREVVPRLEGLTEEELLRELLHRWKNHKIYVSWLERFFVYLDRYYVKLQSEEPLHHKGILIFKEL
;
A
#
# COMPACT_ATOMS: atom_id res chain seq x y z
N TYR A 1 15.50 1.56 -5.30
CA TYR A 1 16.83 2.21 -5.22
C TYR A 1 17.14 3.03 -6.47
N ASN A 2 17.47 2.41 -7.61
CA ASN A 2 17.91 3.13 -8.83
C ASN A 2 16.97 4.25 -9.28
N MET A 3 15.65 3.99 -9.30
CA MET A 3 14.65 4.99 -9.69
C MET A 3 14.56 6.21 -8.75
N CYS A 4 15.13 6.13 -7.54
CA CYS A 4 15.15 7.22 -6.57
C CYS A 4 16.48 7.99 -6.53
N THR A 5 17.56 7.42 -7.07
CA THR A 5 18.93 7.98 -7.00
C THR A 5 19.40 8.63 -8.27
N GLN A 6 18.70 8.42 -9.39
CA GLN A 6 18.99 9.08 -10.65
C GLN A 6 18.78 10.59 -10.54
N ARG A 7 19.63 11.37 -11.22
CA ARG A 7 19.50 12.83 -11.30
C ARG A 7 18.27 13.21 -12.12
N TYR A 8 17.82 14.45 -11.91
CA TYR A 8 16.80 15.07 -12.76
C TYR A 8 17.12 14.88 -14.25
N PRO A 9 16.15 14.54 -15.11
CA PRO A 9 14.70 14.43 -14.84
C PRO A 9 14.24 13.04 -14.35
N ASN A 10 15.16 12.10 -14.10
CA ASN A 10 14.83 10.69 -13.87
C ASN A 10 14.70 10.32 -12.38
N ASN A 11 14.45 11.28 -11.50
CA ASN A 11 14.10 10.97 -10.12
C ASN A 11 12.61 10.69 -10.03
N TRP A 12 12.25 9.42 -9.88
CA TRP A 12 10.87 8.95 -9.89
C TRP A 12 10.28 8.76 -8.49
N SER A 13 10.93 9.29 -7.45
CA SER A 13 10.53 9.00 -6.07
C SER A 13 9.09 9.42 -5.78
N ALA A 14 8.69 10.62 -6.21
CA ALA A 14 7.32 11.10 -6.02
C ALA A 14 6.29 10.21 -6.71
N GLN A 15 6.55 9.86 -7.97
CA GLN A 15 5.66 9.01 -8.77
C GLN A 15 5.57 7.60 -8.19
N LEU A 16 6.67 7.05 -7.65
CA LEU A 16 6.64 5.75 -6.98
C LEU A 16 5.81 5.79 -5.71
N TYR A 17 5.92 6.86 -4.91
CA TYR A 17 5.11 7.01 -3.69
C TYR A 17 3.62 7.14 -4.00
N GLN A 18 3.28 7.93 -5.02
CA GLN A 18 1.90 8.07 -5.49
C GLN A 18 1.35 6.72 -5.99
N ARG A 19 2.07 6.07 -6.92
CA ARG A 19 1.66 4.79 -7.52
C ARG A 19 1.57 3.66 -6.52
N TYR A 20 2.39 3.67 -5.46
CA TYR A 20 2.25 2.72 -4.35
C TYR A 20 0.84 2.78 -3.75
N GLY A 21 0.36 3.98 -3.44
CA GLY A 21 -0.98 4.16 -2.89
C GLY A 21 -2.07 3.77 -3.88
N GLU A 22 -1.97 4.25 -5.13
CA GLU A 22 -2.94 3.96 -6.19
C GLU A 22 -3.05 2.46 -6.49
N ALA A 23 -1.92 1.76 -6.56
CA ALA A 23 -1.90 0.32 -6.82
C ALA A 23 -2.53 -0.48 -5.69
N LEU A 24 -2.25 -0.12 -4.43
CA LEU A 24 -2.86 -0.77 -3.27
C LEU A 24 -4.37 -0.50 -3.20
N ALA A 25 -4.79 0.75 -3.40
CA ALA A 25 -6.20 1.10 -3.43
C ALA A 25 -6.94 0.38 -4.57
N SER A 26 -6.32 0.30 -5.75
CA SER A 26 -6.87 -0.47 -6.87
C SER A 26 -6.97 -1.96 -6.56
N TYR A 27 -5.98 -2.55 -5.88
CA TYR A 27 -6.02 -3.96 -5.46
C TYR A 27 -7.17 -4.20 -4.48
N VAL A 28 -7.30 -3.37 -3.44
CA VAL A 28 -8.37 -3.48 -2.45
C VAL A 28 -9.74 -3.41 -3.13
N ASN A 29 -9.97 -2.42 -3.98
CA ASN A 29 -11.25 -2.24 -4.67
C ASN A 29 -11.57 -3.36 -5.66
N ARG A 30 -10.57 -3.95 -6.32
CA ARG A 30 -10.80 -4.98 -7.35
C ARG A 30 -10.87 -6.40 -6.80
N GLU A 31 -10.12 -6.68 -5.74
CA GLU A 31 -9.90 -8.05 -5.27
C GLU A 31 -10.45 -8.31 -3.86
N VAL A 32 -10.58 -7.26 -3.03
CA VAL A 32 -11.07 -7.39 -1.65
C VAL A 32 -12.55 -7.03 -1.56
N VAL A 33 -12.94 -5.83 -2.01
CA VAL A 33 -14.34 -5.35 -1.91
C VAL A 33 -15.32 -6.36 -2.50
N PRO A 34 -15.16 -6.88 -3.74
CA PRO A 34 -16.14 -7.79 -4.34
C PRO A 34 -16.23 -9.16 -3.64
N ARG A 35 -15.24 -9.50 -2.79
CA ARG A 35 -15.26 -10.74 -1.99
C ARG A 35 -16.04 -10.57 -0.68
N LEU A 36 -16.21 -9.33 -0.23
CA LEU A 36 -16.96 -8.99 0.98
C LEU A 36 -18.43 -8.65 0.64
N GLU A 37 -18.69 -8.18 -0.57
CA GLU A 37 -20.04 -7.87 -1.05
C GLU A 37 -20.99 -9.06 -0.90
N GLY A 38 -22.13 -8.81 -0.25
CA GLY A 38 -23.17 -9.81 -0.03
C GLY A 38 -22.92 -10.79 1.12
N LEU A 39 -21.73 -10.79 1.74
CA LEU A 39 -21.47 -11.57 2.95
C LEU A 39 -22.07 -10.88 4.19
N THR A 40 -22.50 -11.68 5.16
CA THR A 40 -23.08 -11.18 6.41
C THR A 40 -22.51 -11.90 7.64
N GLU A 41 -22.66 -11.27 8.81
CA GLU A 41 -22.35 -11.86 10.12
C GLU A 41 -20.96 -12.52 10.20
N GLU A 42 -20.91 -13.82 10.51
CA GLU A 42 -19.67 -14.56 10.72
C GLU A 42 -18.87 -14.74 9.43
N GLU A 43 -19.53 -14.94 8.30
CA GLU A 43 -18.87 -15.14 7.00
C GLU A 43 -18.12 -13.87 6.58
N LEU A 44 -18.75 -12.71 6.75
CA LEU A 44 -18.13 -11.42 6.50
C LEU A 44 -16.90 -11.21 7.39
N LEU A 45 -17.01 -11.48 8.69
CA LEU A 45 -15.90 -11.30 9.64
C LEU A 45 -14.73 -12.24 9.32
N ARG A 46 -15.00 -13.50 8.97
CA ARG A 46 -13.98 -14.48 8.60
C ARG A 46 -13.25 -14.07 7.33
N GLU A 47 -13.98 -13.66 6.29
CA GLU A 47 -13.38 -13.22 5.03
C GLU A 47 -12.60 -11.91 5.20
N LEU A 48 -13.16 -10.93 5.93
CA LEU A 48 -12.48 -9.67 6.24
C LEU A 48 -11.16 -9.91 6.99
N LEU A 49 -11.17 -10.76 8.01
CA LEU A 49 -9.96 -11.11 8.76
C LEU A 49 -8.92 -11.81 7.89
N HIS A 50 -9.36 -12.71 7.00
CA HIS A 50 -8.47 -13.38 6.05
C HIS A 50 -7.81 -12.37 5.10
N ARG A 51 -8.60 -11.48 4.49
CA ARG A 51 -8.11 -10.43 3.59
C ARG A 51 -7.19 -9.45 4.29
N TRP A 52 -7.51 -9.06 5.52
CA TRP A 52 -6.67 -8.18 6.33
C TRP A 52 -5.29 -8.79 6.63
N LYS A 53 -5.24 -10.08 6.99
CA LYS A 53 -3.96 -10.79 7.21
C LYS A 53 -3.11 -10.80 5.95
N ASN A 54 -3.72 -11.09 4.79
CA ASN A 54 -3.02 -11.08 3.50
C ASN A 54 -2.53 -9.68 3.14
N HIS A 55 -3.37 -8.65 3.34
CA HIS A 55 -3.03 -7.26 3.08
C HIS A 55 -1.83 -6.80 3.90
N LYS A 56 -1.78 -7.11 5.20
CA LYS A 56 -0.62 -6.81 6.05
C LYS A 56 0.67 -7.44 5.51
N ILE A 57 0.62 -8.69 5.08
CA ILE A 57 1.77 -9.37 4.48
C ILE A 57 2.23 -8.61 3.23
N TYR A 58 1.29 -8.24 2.36
CA TYR A 58 1.59 -7.51 1.14
C TYR A 58 2.24 -6.14 1.43
N VAL A 59 1.68 -5.37 2.37
CA VAL A 59 2.24 -4.08 2.81
C VAL A 59 3.65 -4.23 3.37
N SER A 60 3.90 -5.22 4.24
CA SER A 60 5.24 -5.46 4.79
C SER A 60 6.27 -5.85 3.71
N TRP A 61 5.87 -6.58 2.68
CA TRP A 61 6.78 -6.88 1.55
C TRP A 61 7.08 -5.65 0.71
N LEU A 62 6.06 -4.85 0.38
CA LEU A 62 6.25 -3.65 -0.41
C LEU A 62 7.11 -2.61 0.32
N GLU A 63 6.91 -2.43 1.63
CA GLU A 63 7.78 -1.58 2.47
C GLU A 63 9.25 -1.99 2.32
N ARG A 64 9.55 -3.30 2.39
CA ARG A 64 10.92 -3.81 2.23
C ARG A 64 11.47 -3.54 0.83
N PHE A 65 10.68 -3.71 -0.23
CA PHE A 65 11.11 -3.43 -1.60
C PHE A 65 11.37 -1.94 -1.83
N PHE A 66 10.58 -1.08 -1.20
CA PHE A 66 10.64 0.38 -1.33
C PHE A 66 11.31 1.06 -0.12
N VAL A 67 12.10 0.35 0.67
CA VAL A 67 12.74 0.89 1.90
C VAL A 67 13.58 2.14 1.64
N TYR A 68 14.18 2.25 0.45
CA TYR A 68 14.91 3.45 0.06
C TYR A 68 13.98 4.66 -0.10
N LEU A 69 12.79 4.44 -0.64
CA LEU A 69 11.79 5.49 -0.81
C LEU A 69 11.36 6.04 0.57
N ASP A 70 11.09 5.15 1.53
CA ASP A 70 10.77 5.53 2.92
C ASP A 70 11.92 6.30 3.59
N ARG A 71 13.15 5.78 3.48
CA ARG A 71 14.31 6.37 4.16
C ARG A 71 14.63 7.79 3.69
N TYR A 72 14.43 8.08 2.41
CA TYR A 72 14.87 9.34 1.81
C TYR A 72 13.70 10.22 1.36
N TYR A 73 12.86 9.75 0.44
CA TYR A 73 11.80 10.58 -0.12
C TYR A 73 10.73 10.91 0.92
N VAL A 74 10.17 9.90 1.58
CA VAL A 74 9.10 10.08 2.57
C VAL A 74 9.57 10.98 3.71
N LYS A 75 10.77 10.69 4.24
CA LYS A 75 11.39 11.52 5.29
C LYS A 75 11.63 12.97 4.83
N LEU A 76 12.11 13.19 3.60
CA LEU A 76 12.40 14.52 3.09
C LEU A 76 11.14 15.35 2.83
N GLN A 77 10.09 14.70 2.32
CA GLN A 77 8.82 15.34 1.99
C GLN A 77 7.85 15.41 3.18
N SER A 78 8.21 14.82 4.34
CA SER A 78 7.32 14.69 5.51
C SER A 78 6.00 13.98 5.19
N GLU A 79 6.08 12.98 4.30
CA GLU A 79 4.95 12.16 3.90
C GLU A 79 4.74 11.00 4.90
N GLU A 80 3.60 10.32 4.78
CA GLU A 80 3.31 9.13 5.59
C GLU A 80 4.19 7.95 5.16
N PRO A 81 4.83 7.19 6.09
CA PRO A 81 5.56 5.98 5.78
C PRO A 81 4.73 4.96 5.01
N LEU A 82 5.35 4.27 4.06
CA LEU A 82 4.66 3.35 3.16
C LEU A 82 3.86 2.31 3.95
N HIS A 83 4.44 1.73 5.01
CA HIS A 83 3.71 0.78 5.85
C HIS A 83 2.41 1.37 6.41
N HIS A 84 2.46 2.56 7.02
CA HIS A 84 1.28 3.15 7.62
C HIS A 84 0.25 3.57 6.55
N LYS A 85 0.70 4.16 5.44
CA LYS A 85 -0.16 4.47 4.29
C LYS A 85 -0.86 3.22 3.74
N GLY A 86 -0.14 2.11 3.58
CA GLY A 86 -0.70 0.85 3.12
C GLY A 86 -1.77 0.30 4.07
N ILE A 87 -1.58 0.48 5.39
CA ILE A 87 -2.58 0.11 6.41
C ILE A 87 -3.83 0.99 6.32
N LEU A 88 -3.66 2.31 6.16
CA LEU A 88 -4.78 3.26 6.04
C LEU A 88 -5.67 2.95 4.83
N ILE A 89 -5.08 2.58 3.69
CA ILE A 89 -5.83 2.24 2.47
C ILE A 89 -6.82 1.09 2.70
N PHE A 90 -6.45 0.07 3.47
CA PHE A 90 -7.38 -1.02 3.79
C PHE A 90 -8.39 -0.61 4.86
N LYS A 91 -8.08 0.37 5.72
CA LYS A 91 -9.01 0.86 6.74
C LYS A 91 -10.11 1.75 6.14
N GLU A 92 -9.89 2.30 4.96
CA GLU A 92 -10.85 3.09 4.19
C GLU A 92 -11.88 2.24 3.41
N LEU A 93 -11.78 0.90 3.46
CA LEU A 93 -12.85 -0.03 3.07
C LEU A 93 -14.15 0.31 3.80
#